data_AF-A0A7C3ZST5-F1
#
_entry.id   AF-A0A7C3ZST5-F1
#
_cell.length_a   1.000
_cell.length_b   1.000
_cell.length_c   1.000
_cell.angle_alpha   90.00
_cell.angle_beta   90.00
_cell.angle_gamma   90.00
#
_symmetry.space_group_name_H-M   'P 1'
#
loop_
_entity.id
_entity.type
_entity.pdbx_description
1 polymer ?
#
loop_
_entity_poly.entity_id
_entity_poly.type
_entity_poly.pdbx_seq_one_letter_code
_entity_poly.pdbx_strand_id
1 'polypeptide(L)' 'MRKNGLPVYAVVALGAMGIGAIVEISEFFVALNVIEDHVGGFVNVSLDLIFNTLGAVLGVVALWRINAGQHARAASRKR' A
#
# COMPACT_ATOMS: atom_id res chain seq x y z
N MET A 1 -22.23 -1.93 -13.42
CA MET A 1 -21.24 -1.43 -12.44
C MET A 1 -21.07 -2.49 -11.36
N ARG A 2 -19.89 -3.11 -11.21
CA ARG A 2 -19.63 -4.01 -10.06
C ARG A 2 -19.51 -3.13 -8.82
N LYS A 3 -20.51 -3.17 -7.95
CA LYS A 3 -20.62 -2.36 -6.72
C LYS A 3 -19.56 -2.71 -5.65
N ASN A 4 -18.65 -3.65 -5.93
CA ASN A 4 -17.75 -4.27 -4.94
C ASN A 4 -16.26 -4.07 -5.28
N GLY A 5 -15.88 -2.97 -5.92
CA GLY A 5 -14.47 -2.68 -6.24
C GLY A 5 -13.63 -2.33 -5.01
N LEU A 6 -14.24 -1.70 -3.99
CA LEU A 6 -13.55 -1.24 -2.80
C LEU A 6 -12.87 -2.37 -2.01
N PRO A 7 -13.52 -3.53 -1.72
CA PRO A 7 -12.83 -4.66 -1.10
C PRO A 7 -11.62 -5.16 -1.90
N VAL A 8 -11.71 -5.17 -3.24
CA VAL A 8 -10.59 -5.61 -4.09
C VAL A 8 -9.40 -4.66 -3.95
N TYR A 9 -9.65 -3.35 -4.02
CA TYR A 9 -8.60 -2.35 -3.85
C TYR A 9 -8.00 -2.36 -2.45
N ALA A 10 -8.80 -2.63 -1.41
CA ALA A 10 -8.31 -2.78 -0.04
C ALA A 10 -7.38 -4.00 0.10
N VAL A 11 -7.77 -5.15 -0.46
CA VAL A 11 -6.92 -6.36 -0.47
C VAL A 11 -5.62 -6.11 -1.23
N VAL A 12 -5.67 -5.39 -2.36
CA VAL A 12 -4.46 -5.03 -3.12
C VAL A 12 -3.56 -4.10 -2.32
N ALA A 13 -4.09 -3.06 -1.66
CA ALA A 13 -3.30 -2.16 -0.82
C ALA A 13 -2.62 -2.91 0.34
N LEU A 14 -3.38 -3.73 1.06
CA LEU A 14 -2.87 -4.52 2.19
C LEU A 14 -1.84 -5.56 1.73
N GLY A 15 -2.07 -6.21 0.58
CA GLY A 15 -1.11 -7.13 -0.01
C GLY A 15 0.18 -6.44 -0.48
N ALA A 16 0.08 -5.19 -0.95
CA ALA A 16 1.23 -4.42 -1.41
C ALA A 16 2.18 -4.00 -0.27
N MET A 17 1.66 -3.78 0.94
CA MET A 17 2.48 -3.57 2.15
C MET A 17 3.37 -4.78 2.45
N GLY A 18 2.87 -5.99 2.19
CA GLY A 18 3.63 -7.24 2.27
C GLY A 18 4.13 -7.60 3.67
N ILE A 19 5.06 -8.56 3.71
CA ILE A 19 5.71 -9.04 4.95
C ILE A 19 6.68 -7.99 5.51
N GLY A 20 7.25 -7.12 4.66
CA GLY A 20 8.15 -6.05 5.07
C GLY A 20 7.52 -5.11 6.11
N ALA A 21 6.27 -4.72 5.91
CA ALA A 21 5.52 -3.93 6.87
C ALA A 21 5.36 -4.59 8.25
N ILE A 22 5.28 -5.93 8.31
CA ILE A 22 5.21 -6.66 9.59
C ILE A 22 6.56 -6.59 10.32
N VAL A 23 7.65 -6.73 9.57
CA VAL A 23 9.01 -6.59 10.12
C VAL A 23 9.22 -5.19 10.67
N GLU A 24 8.88 -4.17 9.88
CA GLU A 24 8.99 -2.76 10.29
C GLU A 24 8.09 -2.44 11.51
N ILE A 25 6.86 -2.95 11.58
CA ILE A 25 6.02 -2.78 12.78
C ILE A 25 6.69 -3.42 14.01
N SER A 26 7.25 -4.62 13.86
CA SER A 26 7.93 -5.29 14.97
C SER A 26 9.16 -4.51 15.43
N GLU A 27 9.91 -3.96 14.50
CA GLU A 27 11.09 -3.15 14.75
C GLU A 27 10.73 -1.80 15.39
N PHE A 28 9.61 -1.20 14.98
CA PHE A 28 9.08 0.03 15.57
C PHE A 28 8.78 -0.15 17.06
N PHE A 29 8.19 -1.29 17.44
CA PHE A 29 7.97 -1.61 18.85
C PHE A 29 9.27 -1.82 19.63
N VAL A 30 10.31 -2.38 19.01
CA VAL A 30 11.63 -2.49 19.62
C VAL A 30 12.25 -1.11 19.81
N ALA A 31 12.21 -0.26 18.79
CA ALA A 31 12.74 1.11 18.82
C ALA A 31 12.07 2.01 19.88
N LEU A 32 10.82 1.72 20.26
CA LEU A 32 10.14 2.43 21.35
C LEU A 32 10.64 2.06 22.75
N ASN A 33 11.24 0.89 22.92
CA ASN A 33 11.58 0.32 24.23
C ASN A 33 13.10 0.15 24.44
N VAL A 34 13.91 0.22 23.38
CA VAL A 34 15.35 -0.02 23.42
C VAL A 34 16.11 1.16 22.82
N ILE A 35 17.07 1.72 23.58
CA ILE A 35 17.84 2.92 23.21
C ILE A 35 18.93 2.60 22.16
N GLU A 36 19.43 1.37 22.14
CA GLU A 36 20.36 0.85 21.12
C GLU A 36 19.65 -0.25 20.31
N ASP A 37 19.07 0.10 19.16
CA ASP A 37 18.67 -0.89 18.17
C ASP A 37 19.70 -0.95 17.03
N HIS A 38 19.95 -2.15 16.51
CA HIS A 38 20.87 -2.39 15.38
C HIS A 38 20.15 -2.34 14.02
N VAL A 39 18.95 -1.79 13.99
CA VAL A 39 17.99 -2.13 12.95
C VAL A 39 17.54 -0.89 12.15
N GLY A 40 17.66 0.31 12.71
CA GLY A 40 17.51 1.56 11.94
C GLY A 40 17.05 2.75 12.77
N GLY A 41 16.64 2.52 14.02
CA GLY A 41 16.10 3.54 14.91
C GLY A 41 14.66 3.92 14.58
N PHE A 42 13.99 4.50 15.58
CA PHE A 42 12.60 4.93 15.51
C PHE A 42 12.26 5.73 14.24
N VAL A 43 13.13 6.66 13.84
CA VAL A 43 12.88 7.54 12.68
C VAL A 43 12.89 6.75 11.37
N ASN A 44 13.85 5.86 11.16
CA ASN A 44 13.97 5.12 9.90
C ASN A 44 12.78 4.18 9.70
N VAL A 45 12.48 3.40 10.73
CA VAL A 45 11.37 2.45 10.70
C VAL A 45 10.01 3.14 10.54
N SER A 46 9.85 4.32 11.15
CA SER A 46 8.65 5.14 10.94
C SER A 46 8.51 5.58 9.49
N LEU A 47 9.61 6.00 8.86
CA LEU A 47 9.61 6.40 7.46
C LEU A 47 9.30 5.22 6.54
N ASP A 48 9.87 4.05 6.80
CA ASP A 48 9.61 2.84 6.01
C ASP A 48 8.10 2.50 6.00
N LEU A 49 7.45 2.50 7.17
CA LEU A 49 6.01 2.25 7.26
C LEU A 49 5.17 3.32 6.54
N ILE A 50 5.56 4.59 6.64
CA ILE A 50 4.87 5.69 5.95
C ILE A 50 5.00 5.54 4.44
N PHE A 51 6.21 5.32 3.93
CA PHE A 51 6.45 5.22 2.49
C PHE A 51 5.87 3.94 1.88
N ASN A 52 5.89 2.82 2.60
CA ASN A 52 5.20 1.60 2.20
C ASN A 52 3.69 1.84 2.08
N THR A 53 3.09 2.50 3.07
CA THR A 53 1.66 2.85 3.06
C THR A 53 1.31 3.79 1.92
N LEU A 54 2.10 4.86 1.73
CA LEU A 54 1.88 5.83 0.65
C LEU A 54 2.03 5.17 -0.72
N GLY A 55 3.06 4.34 -0.91
CA GLY A 55 3.28 3.58 -2.13
C GLY A 55 2.11 2.66 -2.46
N ALA A 56 1.61 1.91 -1.48
CA ALA A 56 0.46 1.02 -1.64
C ALA A 56 -0.82 1.79 -2.05
N VAL A 57 -1.09 2.93 -1.40
CA VAL A 57 -2.24 3.79 -1.71
C VAL A 57 -2.12 4.37 -3.12
N LEU A 58 -0.96 4.94 -3.48
CA LEU A 58 -0.72 5.52 -4.79
C LEU A 58 -0.83 4.45 -5.89
N GLY A 59 -0.31 3.24 -5.66
CA GLY A 59 -0.44 2.10 -6.56
C GLY A 59 -1.90 1.74 -6.83
N VAL A 60 -2.73 1.69 -5.78
CA VAL A 60 -4.17 1.45 -5.92
C VAL A 60 -4.88 2.56 -6.69
N VAL A 61 -4.56 3.83 -6.42
CA VAL A 61 -5.12 4.97 -7.16
C VAL A 61 -4.76 4.89 -8.64
N ALA A 62 -3.51 4.56 -8.97
CA ALA A 62 -3.06 4.37 -10.34
C ALA A 62 -3.80 3.21 -11.03
N LEU A 63 -3.92 2.07 -10.36
CA LEU A 63 -4.65 0.91 -10.87
C LEU A 63 -6.13 1.25 -11.14
N TRP A 64 -6.77 1.97 -10.22
CA TRP A 64 -8.15 2.42 -10.38
C TRP A 64 -8.30 3.32 -11.63
N ARG A 65 -7.39 4.26 -11.85
CA ARG A 65 -7.38 5.14 -13.04
C ARG A 65 -7.22 4.34 -14.33
N ILE A 66 -6.31 3.37 -14.36
CA ILE A 66 -6.07 2.50 -15.51
C ILE A 66 -7.33 1.69 -15.85
N ASN A 67 -7.94 1.05 -14.85
CA ASN A 67 -9.15 0.25 -15.02
C ASN A 67 -10.33 1.11 -15.53
N ALA A 68 -10.50 2.32 -14.99
CA ALA A 68 -11.53 3.25 -15.46
C ALA A 68 -11.34 3.63 -16.94
N GLY A 69 -10.10 3.88 -17.37
CA GLY A 69 -9.77 4.17 -18.77
C GLY A 69 -10.02 3.00 -19.72
N GLN A 70 -9.74 1.76 -19.29
CA GLN A 70 -10.04 0.56 -20.09
C GLN A 70 -11.54 0.38 -20.34
N HIS A 71 -12.38 0.63 -19.32
CA HIS A 71 -13.83 0.56 -19.47
C HIS A 71 -14.38 1.59 -20.47
N ALA A 72 -13.85 2.82 -20.46
CA ALA A 72 -14.25 3.86 -21.40
C ALA A 72 -13.89 3.50 -22.86
N ARG A 73 -12.67 2.98 -23.09
CA ARG A 73 -12.21 2.54 -24.42
C ARG A 73 -12.97 1.32 -24.95
N ALA A 74 -13.35 0.39 -24.08
CA ALA A 74 -14.14 -0.77 -24.47
C ALA A 74 -15.57 -0.38 -24.91
N ALA A 75 -16.16 0.65 -24.30
CA ALA A 75 -17.47 1.16 -24.67
C ALA A 75 -17.47 1.87 -26.04
N SER A 76 -16.40 2.58 -26.38
CA SER A 76 -16.29 3.26 -27.68
C SER A 76 -16.07 2.30 -28.86
N ARG A 77 -15.48 1.12 -28.64
CA ARG A 77 -15.21 0.13 -29.69
C ARG A 77 -16.44 -0.70 -30.10
N LYS A 78 -17.52 -0.67 -29.31
CA LYS A 78 -18.79 -1.38 -29.57
C LYS A 78 -19.83 -0.54 -30.31
N ARG A 79 -19.55 0.74 -30.56
CA ARG A 79 -20.34 1.62 -31.44
C ARG A 79 -19.73 1.62 -32.83
#